data_AF-A0A450YN24-F1
#
_entry.id   AF-A0A450YN24-F1
#
_cell.length_a   1.000
_cell.length_b   1.000
_cell.length_c   1.000
_cell.angle_alpha   90.00
_cell.angle_beta   90.00
_cell.angle_gamma   90.00
#
_symmetry.space_group_name_H-M   'P 1'
#
loop_
_entity.id
_entity.type
_entity.pdbx_description
1 polymer ?
#
loop_
_entity_poly.entity_id
_entity_poly.type
_entity_poly.pdbx_seq_one_letter_code
_entity_poly.pdbx_strand_id
1 'polypeptide(L)' 'MNAQIPTMAEVNRKAEALLIRQLGVADTLRFFSQFNHGQSNYGISDYTALRHQWLDGLSLDDIMQDIERNRTGK' A
#
# COMPACT_ATOMS: atom_id res chain seq x y z
N MET A 1 39.73 14.04 -4.87
CA MET A 1 38.89 12.86 -5.15
C MET A 1 37.46 13.32 -5.35
N ASN A 2 36.92 13.25 -6.56
CA ASN A 2 35.49 13.51 -6.79
C ASN A 2 34.73 12.21 -6.47
N ALA A 3 34.10 12.14 -5.31
CA ALA A 3 33.21 11.04 -4.99
C ALA A 3 31.91 11.23 -5.79
N GLN A 4 31.63 10.34 -6.72
CA GLN A 4 30.35 10.29 -7.41
C GLN A 4 29.34 9.68 -6.45
N ILE A 5 28.55 10.53 -5.80
CA ILE A 5 27.56 10.10 -4.80
C ILE A 5 26.37 9.52 -5.57
N PRO A 6 26.02 8.23 -5.36
CA PRO A 6 24.88 7.63 -6.03
C PRO A 6 23.59 8.32 -5.56
N THR A 7 22.67 8.51 -6.50
CA THR A 7 21.33 9.00 -6.21
C THR A 7 20.58 8.00 -5.32
N MET A 8 19.59 8.47 -4.57
CA MET A 8 18.75 7.58 -3.76
C MET A 8 18.03 6.52 -4.60
N ALA A 9 17.68 6.84 -5.86
CA ALA A 9 17.07 5.89 -6.78
C ALA A 9 18.03 4.75 -7.18
N GLU A 10 19.33 5.01 -7.26
CA GLU A 10 20.35 3.99 -7.53
C GLU A 10 20.61 3.13 -6.30
N VAL A 11 20.64 3.75 -5.11
CA VAL A 11 20.76 3.03 -3.84
C VAL A 11 19.57 2.10 -3.62
N ASN A 12 18.34 2.58 -3.87
CA ASN A 12 17.11 1.79 -3.70
C ASN A 12 17.06 0.60 -4.66
N ARG A 13 17.39 0.80 -5.94
CA ARG A 13 17.46 -0.30 -6.93
C ARG A 13 18.48 -1.37 -6.54
N LYS A 14 19.64 -0.95 -6.01
CA LYS A 14 20.67 -1.88 -5.53
C LYS A 14 20.18 -2.66 -4.31
N ALA A 15 19.51 -1.99 -3.37
CA ALA A 15 18.95 -2.61 -2.18
C ALA A 15 17.85 -3.63 -2.54
N GLU A 16 16.93 -3.28 -3.44
CA GLU A 16 15.88 -4.17 -3.93
C GLU A 16 16.45 -5.45 -4.53
N ALA A 17 17.45 -5.34 -5.43
CA ALA A 17 18.07 -6.50 -6.05
C ALA A 17 18.76 -7.43 -5.04
N LEU A 18 19.40 -6.86 -4.01
CA LEU A 18 20.04 -7.63 -2.94
C LEU A 18 19.01 -8.35 -2.06
N LEU A 19 17.92 -7.67 -1.72
CA LEU A 19 16.84 -8.23 -0.91
C LEU A 19 16.12 -9.35 -1.65
N ILE A 20 15.79 -9.17 -2.94
CA ILE A 20 15.17 -10.22 -3.76
C ILE A 20 16.06 -11.46 -3.82
N ARG A 21 17.38 -11.27 -3.98
CA ARG A 21 18.34 -12.37 -4.02
C ARG A 21 18.39 -13.16 -2.69
N GLN A 22 18.24 -12.47 -1.56
CA GLN A 22 18.44 -13.07 -0.24
C GLN A 22 17.15 -13.61 0.40
N LEU A 23 16.03 -12.93 0.18
CA LEU A 23 14.73 -13.20 0.81
C LEU A 23 13.71 -13.77 -0.18
N GLY A 24 13.96 -13.66 -1.49
CA GLY A 24 12.96 -13.89 -2.50
C GLY A 24 12.00 -12.70 -2.66
N VAL A 25 11.21 -12.74 -3.73
CA VAL A 25 10.34 -11.63 -4.14
C VAL A 25 9.26 -11.34 -3.09
N ALA A 26 8.60 -12.37 -2.58
CA ALA A 26 7.46 -12.21 -1.66
C ALA A 26 7.86 -11.51 -0.34
N ASP A 27 8.93 -11.97 0.29
CA ASP A 27 9.40 -11.41 1.56
C ASP A 27 10.06 -10.04 1.39
N THR A 28 10.67 -9.77 0.23
CA THR A 28 11.17 -8.42 -0.10
C THR A 28 10.04 -7.41 -0.22
N LEU A 29 8.93 -7.77 -0.86
CA LEU A 29 7.77 -6.90 -0.95
C LEU A 29 7.13 -6.63 0.42
N ARG A 30 7.03 -7.66 1.28
CA ARG A 30 6.56 -7.51 2.66
C ARG A 30 7.52 -6.67 3.52
N PHE A 31 8.82 -6.74 3.26
CA PHE A 31 9.80 -5.86 3.91
C PHE A 31 9.56 -4.41 3.53
N PHE A 32 9.43 -4.10 2.24
CA PHE A 32 9.15 -2.72 1.81
C PHE A 32 7.80 -2.19 2.28
N SER A 33 6.78 -3.04 2.36
CA SER A 33 5.46 -2.62 2.85
C SER A 33 5.45 -2.16 4.32
N GLN A 34 6.47 -2.49 5.11
CA GLN A 34 6.62 -2.01 6.50
C GLN A 34 7.09 -0.55 6.58
N PHE A 35 7.81 -0.08 5.56
CA PHE A 35 8.29 1.31 5.48
C PHE A 35 7.33 2.19 4.69
N ASN A 36 6.51 1.57 3.83
CA ASN A 36 5.41 2.22 3.14
C ASN A 36 4.17 2.25 4.04
N HIS A 37 4.20 3.05 5.11
CA HIS A 37 2.97 3.56 5.70
C HIS A 37 2.34 4.53 4.69
N GLY A 38 1.60 3.98 3.73
CA GLY A 38 0.79 4.73 2.77
C GLY A 38 1.21 4.64 1.31
N GLN A 39 2.46 4.40 0.91
CA GLN A 39 2.77 4.37 -0.54
C GLN A 39 2.46 3.02 -1.20
N SER A 40 1.32 2.97 -1.91
CA SER A 40 1.02 1.97 -2.92
C SER A 40 1.66 2.36 -4.25
N ASN A 41 1.74 1.44 -5.22
CA ASN A 41 2.20 1.67 -6.60
C ASN A 41 1.36 2.73 -7.38
N TYR A 42 0.34 3.32 -6.73
CA TYR A 42 -0.52 4.40 -7.21
C TYR A 42 -0.46 5.69 -6.35
N GLY A 43 0.45 5.81 -5.38
CA GLY A 43 0.61 6.98 -4.50
C GLY A 43 0.36 6.70 -3.01
N ILE A 44 0.41 7.76 -2.18
CA ILE A 44 0.13 7.69 -0.74
C ILE A 44 -1.38 7.43 -0.53
N SER A 45 -1.77 6.18 -0.31
CA SER A 45 -3.07 5.77 0.21
C SER A 45 -3.04 5.86 1.74
N ASP A 46 -3.39 7.03 2.28
CA ASP A 46 -3.85 7.10 3.65
C ASP A 46 -5.26 6.50 3.71
N TYR A 47 -5.32 5.19 3.98
CA TYR A 47 -6.59 4.48 4.16
C TYR A 47 -7.47 5.14 5.23
N THR A 48 -6.87 5.77 6.24
CA THR A 48 -7.61 6.47 7.30
C THR A 48 -8.34 7.68 6.73
N ALA A 49 -7.66 8.50 5.91
CA ALA A 49 -8.29 9.63 5.23
C ALA A 49 -9.36 9.19 4.21
N LEU A 50 -9.08 8.13 3.45
CA LEU A 50 -10.03 7.60 2.45
C LEU A 50 -11.27 6.97 3.10
N ARG A 51 -11.12 6.34 4.28
CA ARG A 51 -12.23 5.77 5.05
C ARG A 51 -13.26 6.84 5.39
N HIS A 52 -12.82 8.02 5.82
CA HIS A 52 -13.71 9.13 6.15
C HIS A 52 -14.53 9.58 4.93
N GLN A 53 -13.90 9.67 3.76
CA GLN A 53 -14.60 10.02 2.52
C GLN A 53 -15.69 9.01 2.14
N TRP A 54 -15.47 7.71 2.35
CA TRP A 54 -16.39 6.68 1.88
C TRP A 54 -17.46 6.29 2.88
N LEU A 55 -17.17 6.37 4.18
CA LEU A 55 -18.00 5.75 5.21
C LEU A 55 -18.68 6.73 6.18
N ASP A 56 -18.22 7.97 6.32
CA ASP A 56 -18.78 8.90 7.31
C ASP A 56 -20.22 9.33 6.98
N GLY A 57 -20.61 9.23 5.71
CA GLY A 57 -21.98 9.52 5.25
C GLY A 57 -22.93 8.33 5.32
N LEU A 58 -22.46 7.13 5.68
CA LEU A 58 -23.28 5.93 5.73
C LEU A 58 -23.79 5.68 7.15
N SER A 59 -25.10 5.53 7.30
CA SER A 59 -25.68 5.02 8.53
C SER A 59 -25.51 3.50 8.63
N LEU A 60 -25.65 2.97 9.85
CA LEU A 60 -25.64 1.52 10.06
C LEU A 60 -26.74 0.81 9.26
N ASP A 61 -27.90 1.46 9.13
CA ASP A 61 -29.04 0.93 8.38
C ASP A 61 -28.73 0.86 6.87
N ASP A 62 -28.01 1.84 6.32
CA ASP A 62 -27.56 1.83 4.91
C ASP A 62 -26.63 0.64 4.65
N ILE A 63 -25.69 0.40 5.58
CA ILE A 63 -24.74 -0.72 5.50
C ILE A 63 -25.48 -2.05 5.58
N MET A 64 -26.44 -2.19 6.51
CA MET A 64 -27.22 -3.42 6.65
C MET A 64 -28.09 -3.71 5.41
N GLN A 65 -28.72 -2.69 4.83
CA GLN A 65 -29.50 -2.86 3.61
C GLN A 65 -28.64 -3.30 2.43
N ASP A 66 -27.43 -2.75 2.28
CA ASP A 66 -26.54 -3.09 1.18
C ASP A 66 -26.00 -4.53 1.31
N ILE A 67 -25.73 -4.99 2.54
CA ILE A 67 -25.38 -6.39 2.82
C ILE A 67 -26.52 -7.33 2.43
N GLU A 68 -27.75 -7.03 2.83
CA GLU A 68 -28.93 -7.86 2.49
C GLU A 68 -29.22 -7.86 0.99
N ARG A 69 -29.00 -6.73 0.31
CA ARG A 69 -29.14 -6.62 -1.15
C ARG A 69 -28.12 -7.50 -1.87
N ASN A 70 -26.86 -7.46 -1.46
CA ASN A 70 -25.80 -8.31 -2.02
C ASN A 70 -26.03 -9.81 -1.72
N ARG A 71 -26.65 -10.13 -0.58
CA ARG A 71 -26.99 -11.50 -0.19
C ARG A 71 -28.17 -12.07 -0.98
N THR A 72 -29.14 -11.23 -1.36
CA THR A 72 -30.34 -11.64 -2.08
C THR A 72 -30.22 -11.59 -3.60
N GLY A 73 -29.08 -11.13 -4.14
CA GLY A 73 -28.72 -11.27 -5.55
C GLY A 73 -29.70 -10.61 -6.53
N LYS A 74 -30.24 -9.44 -6.17
CA LYS A 74 -31.05 -8.61 -7.08
C LYS A 74 -30.28 -7.42 -7.65
#